data_AF-A0A925WA89-F1
#
_entry.id   AF-A0A925WA89-F1
#
_cell.length_a   1.000
_cell.length_b   1.000
_cell.length_c   1.000
_cell.angle_alpha   90.00
_cell.angle_beta   90.00
_cell.angle_gamma   90.00
#
_symmetry.space_group_name_H-M   'P 1'
#
loop_
_entity.id
_entity.type
_entity.pdbx_description
1 polymer ?
#
loop_
_entity_poly.entity_id
_entity_poly.type
_entity_poly.pdbx_seq_one_letter_code
_entity_poly.pdbx_strand_id
1 'polypeptide(L)' 'MIPPSLIALRTVFRSIAVNAVLAVVKIVTGIVGHSYALIADGIESINDVVASFAVFISLKVASKPP' A
#
# COMPACT_ATOMS: atom_id res chain seq x y z
N MET A 1 0.96 24.20 -13.93
CA MET A 1 1.12 22.73 -14.09
C MET A 1 1.79 22.19 -12.85
N ILE A 2 1.11 21.36 -12.06
CA ILE A 2 1.72 20.69 -10.89
C ILE A 2 2.62 19.56 -11.45
N PRO A 3 3.89 19.45 -11.05
CA PRO A 3 4.76 18.40 -11.57
C PRO A 3 4.18 17.01 -11.22
N PRO A 4 4.10 16.06 -12.18
CA PRO A 4 3.50 14.73 -11.97
C PRO A 4 4.07 13.95 -10.78
N SER A 5 5.33 14.21 -10.42
CA SER A 5 6.03 13.56 -9.31
C SER A 5 5.40 13.82 -7.94
N LEU A 6 4.84 15.01 -7.69
CA LEU A 6 4.21 15.36 -6.41
C LEU A 6 2.89 14.61 -6.19
N ILE A 7 2.10 14.43 -7.26
CA ILE A 7 0.83 13.70 -7.19
C ILE A 7 1.12 12.21 -7.00
N ALA A 8 2.11 11.66 -7.73
CA ALA A 8 2.53 10.26 -7.60
C ALA A 8 2.97 9.93 -6.16
N LEU A 9 3.82 10.78 -5.56
CA LEU A 9 4.32 10.55 -4.20
C LEU A 9 3.19 10.59 -3.15
N ARG A 10 2.25 11.54 -3.28
CA ARG A 10 1.11 11.67 -2.37
C ARG A 10 0.14 10.48 -2.50
N THR A 11 -0.09 10.00 -3.71
CA THR A 11 -0.94 8.83 -3.97
C THR A 11 -0.30 7.57 -3.39
N VAL A 12 1.01 7.36 -3.57
CA VAL A 12 1.73 6.22 -3.00
C VAL A 12 1.67 6.22 -1.47
N PHE A 13 1.88 7.38 -0.84
CA PHE A 13 1.78 7.49 0.63
C PHE A 13 0.36 7.17 1.13
N ARG A 14 -0.68 7.66 0.44
CA ARG A 14 -2.07 7.32 0.76
C ARG A 14 -2.35 5.83 0.56
N SER A 15 -1.84 5.22 -0.51
CA SER A 15 -1.98 3.78 -0.77
C SER A 15 -1.38 2.95 0.37
N ILE A 16 -0.15 3.26 0.77
CA ILE A 16 0.53 2.59 1.89
C ILE A 16 -0.30 2.69 3.17
N ALA A 17 -0.73 3.90 3.55
CA ALA A 17 -1.48 4.11 4.78
C ALA A 17 -2.83 3.38 4.78
N VAL A 18 -3.59 3.48 3.68
CA VAL A 18 -4.92 2.86 3.56
C VAL A 18 -4.82 1.34 3.56
N ASN A 19 -3.92 0.76 2.77
CA ASN A 19 -3.76 -0.70 2.69
C ASN A 19 -3.20 -1.29 3.98
N ALA A 20 -2.30 -0.59 4.69
CA ALA A 20 -1.81 -1.04 6.00
C ALA A 20 -2.94 -1.11 7.05
N VAL A 21 -3.79 -0.08 7.11
CA VAL A 21 -4.94 -0.06 8.02
C VAL A 21 -5.95 -1.15 7.64
N LEU A 22 -6.27 -1.27 6.34
CA LEU A 22 -7.17 -2.31 5.83
C LEU A 22 -6.66 -3.72 6.15
N ALA A 23 -5.37 -3.99 5.94
CA ALA A 23 -4.75 -5.28 6.27
C ALA A 23 -4.97 -5.65 7.74
N VAL A 24 -4.68 -4.71 8.67
CA VAL A 24 -4.87 -4.94 10.11
C VAL A 24 -6.34 -5.22 10.41
N VAL A 25 -7.27 -4.40 9.90
CA VAL A 25 -8.71 -4.57 10.13
C VAL A 25 -9.19 -5.92 9.58
N LYS A 26 -8.83 -6.27 8.35
CA LYS A 26 -9.23 -7.54 7.70
C LYS A 26 -8.68 -8.76 8.42
N ILE A 27 -7.41 -8.73 8.86
CA ILE A 27 -6.82 -9.85 9.60
C ILE A 27 -7.50 -10.00 10.97
N VAL A 28 -7.68 -8.90 11.72
CA VAL A 28 -8.33 -8.95 13.04
C VAL A 28 -9.77 -9.42 12.92
N THR A 29 -10.55 -8.82 12.02
CA THR A 29 -11.96 -9.22 11.79
C THR A 29 -12.07 -10.61 11.20
N GLY A 30 -11.12 -11.04 10.37
CA GLY A 30 -11.04 -12.39 9.81
C GLY A 30 -10.74 -13.45 10.86
N ILE A 31 -9.85 -13.17 11.82
CA ILE A 31 -9.59 -14.06 12.97
C ILE A 31 -10.81 -14.14 13.87
N VAL A 32 -11.39 -12.99 14.27
CA VAL A 32 -12.59 -12.94 15.13
C VAL A 32 -13.80 -13.60 14.47
N GLY A 33 -13.94 -13.44 13.15
CA GLY A 33 -15.01 -14.05 12.35
C GLY A 33 -14.71 -15.44 11.81
N HIS A 34 -13.57 -16.06 12.17
CA HIS A 34 -13.12 -17.36 11.67
C HIS A 34 -13.12 -17.51 10.14
N SER A 35 -12.89 -16.42 9.41
CA SER A 35 -12.94 -16.37 7.95
C SER A 35 -11.55 -16.38 7.34
N TYR A 36 -11.12 -17.53 6.84
CA TYR A 36 -9.87 -17.67 6.09
C TYR A 36 -9.84 -16.81 4.82
N ALA A 37 -11.00 -16.63 4.17
CA ALA A 37 -11.11 -15.78 2.99
C ALA A 37 -10.79 -14.31 3.33
N LEU A 38 -11.27 -13.81 4.48
CA LEU A 38 -11.02 -12.44 4.92
C LEU A 38 -9.58 -12.25 5.40
N ILE A 39 -8.98 -13.26 6.03
CA ILE A 39 -7.56 -13.24 6.38
C ILE A 39 -6.70 -13.20 5.10
N ALA A 40 -7.03 -14.00 4.09
CA ALA A 40 -6.32 -13.99 2.80
C ALA A 40 -6.43 -12.62 2.10
N ASP A 41 -7.61 -12.01 2.10
CA ASP A 41 -7.82 -10.64 1.59
C ASP A 41 -7.05 -9.59 2.43
N GLY A 42 -6.85 -9.84 3.73
CA GLY A 42 -5.97 -9.03 4.58
C GLY A 42 -4.49 -9.15 4.20
N ILE A 43 -4.03 -10.35 3.85
CA ILE A 43 -2.66 -10.58 3.35
C ILE A 43 -2.45 -9.92 1.99
N GLU A 44 -3.45 -9.93 1.11
CA GLU A 44 -3.38 -9.21 -0.17
C GLU A 44 -3.17 -7.71 0.04
N SER A 45 -3.88 -7.10 1.00
CA SER A 45 -3.64 -5.71 1.38
C SER A 45 -2.23 -5.47 1.95
N ILE A 46 -1.58 -6.48 2.55
CA ILE A 46 -0.15 -6.37 2.92
C ILE A 46 0.74 -6.33 1.67
N ASN A 47 0.46 -7.18 0.67
CA ASN A 47 1.20 -7.17 -0.59
C ASN A 47 1.09 -5.81 -1.29
N ASP A 48 -0.08 -5.18 -1.27
CA ASP A 48 -0.28 -3.83 -1.82
C ASP A 48 0.57 -2.76 -1.12
N VAL A 49 0.78 -2.89 0.19
CA VAL A 49 1.69 -2.00 0.95
C VAL A 49 3.13 -2.18 0.48
N VAL A 50 3.59 -3.42 0.35
CA VAL A 50 4.95 -3.74 -0.12
C VAL A 50 5.17 -3.24 -1.55
N ALA A 51 4.21 -3.49 -2.43
CA ALA A 51 4.23 -3.01 -3.81
C ALA A 51 4.28 -1.47 -3.86
N SER A 52 3.46 -0.79 -3.05
CA SER A 52 3.48 0.67 -2.96
C SER A 52 4.82 1.21 -2.45
N PHE A 53 5.49 0.49 -1.53
CA PHE A 53 6.85 0.81 -1.09
C PHE A 53 7.89 0.65 -2.21
N ALA A 54 7.80 -0.41 -3.00
CA ALA A 54 8.66 -0.62 -4.16
C ALA A 54 8.48 0.50 -5.20
N VAL A 55 7.24 0.94 -5.43
CA VAL A 55 6.93 2.09 -6.30
C VAL A 55 7.54 3.38 -5.73
N PHE A 56 7.44 3.63 -4.42
CA PHE A 56 8.07 4.78 -3.79
C PHE A 56 9.58 4.84 -4.05
N ILE A 57 10.28 3.72 -3.87
CA ILE A 57 11.73 3.62 -4.13
C ILE A 57 12.01 3.85 -5.61
N SER A 58 11.24 3.22 -6.49
CA SER A 58 11.38 3.35 -7.95
C SER A 58 11.24 4.81 -8.40
N LEU A 59 10.23 5.53 -7.89
CA LEU A 59 10.03 6.96 -8.17
C LEU A 59 11.18 7.81 -7.62
N LYS A 60 11.70 7.49 -6.44
CA LYS A 60 12.84 8.21 -5.84
C LYS A 60 14.11 8.03 -6.67
N VAL A 61 14.36 6.82 -7.18
CA VAL A 61 15.51 6.54 -8.06
C VAL A 61 15.33 7.22 -9.42
N ALA A 62 14.16 7.11 -10.05
CA ALA A 62 13.87 7.73 -11.35
C ALA A 62 13.90 9.27 -11.31
N SER A 63 13.65 9.87 -10.15
CA SER A 63 13.72 11.34 -9.99
C SER A 63 15.14 11.86 -9.81
N LYS A 64 16.15 10.99 -9.72
CA LYS A 64 17.57 11.41 -9.64
C LYS A 64 18.08 11.66 -11.07
N PRO A 65 18.54 12.88 -11.41
CA PRO A 65 19.09 13.15 -12.74
C PRO A 65 20.36 12.32 -12.99
N PRO A 66 20.64 11.93 -14.25
CA PRO A 66 21.84 11.16 -14.62
C PRO A 66 23.14 11.93 -14.35
#